data_AF-A0A9P9QMM8-F1
#
_entry.id   AF-A0A9P9QMM8-F1
#
_cell.length_a   1.000
_cell.length_b   1.000
_cell.length_c   1.000
_cell.angle_alpha   90.00
_cell.angle_beta   90.00
_cell.angle_gamma   90.00
#
_symmetry.space_group_name_H-M   'P 1'
#
loop_
_entity.id
_entity.type
_entity.pdbx_description
1 polymer ?
#
loop_
_entity_poly.entity_id
_entity_poly.type
_entity_poly.pdbx_seq_one_letter_code
_entity_poly.pdbx_strand_id
1 'polypeptide(L)'
;MPRLPPFSPKALPPILFSLISFILIVLLMAIGSSPTWQPFALLSIDTTVLKDAYFTATGAGLPIHDAYSLNLQTTCESYLFKTPGSRRFVGVGCVEKGTNVKFEPLILIQNDLTTHFSRQTVQSLRIPAAIQDIFSKNYNDVLHIAFILYIFVITSTGIGVLLGGAAVFDVTLPGKAGVLGLVNAQQAQLTNIQALSTLLLFIASVMTTVIQSNATSLINAVGAPIGISAFHGSGFMALTWCSCVASLLAIGAWLGVVER
;
A
#
# COMPACT_ATOMS: atom_id res chain seq x y z
N MET A 1 -12.37 -25.09 40.45
CA MET A 1 -11.81 -23.83 39.94
C MET A 1 -11.10 -24.12 38.62
N PRO A 2 -11.44 -23.47 37.51
CA PRO A 2 -10.69 -23.62 36.26
C PRO A 2 -9.26 -23.11 36.49
N ARG A 3 -8.26 -23.96 36.26
CA ARG A 3 -6.85 -23.54 36.31
C ARG A 3 -6.60 -22.66 35.08
N LEU A 4 -6.15 -21.43 35.31
CA LEU A 4 -5.60 -20.60 34.24
C LEU A 4 -4.43 -21.36 33.62
N PRO A 5 -4.33 -21.37 32.28
CA PRO A 5 -3.25 -22.09 31.65
C PRO A 5 -1.91 -21.38 31.89
N PRO A 6 -0.79 -22.12 31.89
CA PRO A 6 0.52 -21.56 32.19
C PRO A 6 0.97 -20.59 31.09
N PHE A 7 1.59 -19.48 31.50
CA PHE A 7 2.09 -18.44 30.61
C PHE A 7 3.51 -18.78 30.13
N SER A 8 3.74 -18.75 28.82
CA SER A 8 5.06 -18.97 28.21
C SER A 8 5.72 -17.65 27.78
N PRO A 9 6.60 -17.05 28.61
CA PRO A 9 7.23 -15.76 28.30
C PRO A 9 8.15 -15.82 27.07
N LYS A 10 8.65 -17.01 26.70
CA LYS A 10 9.54 -17.20 25.56
C LYS A 10 8.82 -16.99 24.21
N ALA A 11 7.52 -17.27 24.14
CA ALA A 11 6.73 -17.08 22.93
C ALA A 11 6.30 -15.62 22.72
N LEU A 12 6.47 -14.74 23.71
CA LEU A 12 6.00 -13.36 23.65
C LEU A 12 6.72 -12.49 22.60
N PRO A 13 8.07 -12.45 22.52
CA PRO A 13 8.75 -11.61 21.53
C PRO A 13 8.38 -11.89 20.07
N PRO A 14 8.37 -13.15 19.57
CA PRO A 14 8.03 -13.38 18.17
C PRO A 14 6.59 -12.98 17.84
N ILE A 15 5.65 -13.15 18.79
CA ILE A 15 4.25 -12.76 18.59
C ILE A 15 4.10 -11.25 18.54
N LEU A 16 4.81 -10.51 19.38
CA LEU A 16 4.79 -9.04 19.32
C LEU A 16 5.29 -8.53 17.96
N PHE A 17 6.38 -9.09 17.45
CA PHE A 17 6.89 -8.72 16.12
C PHE A 17 5.93 -9.12 14.99
N SER A 18 5.33 -10.32 15.04
CA SER A 18 4.30 -10.73 14.09
C SER A 18 3.06 -9.83 14.15
N LEU A 19 2.64 -9.41 15.35
CA LEU A 19 1.50 -8.50 15.52
C LEU A 19 1.80 -7.11 14.97
N ILE A 20 3.00 -6.57 15.23
CA ILE A 20 3.45 -5.30 14.65
C ILE A 20 3.45 -5.39 13.11
N SER A 21 4.04 -6.44 12.55
CA SER A 21 4.04 -6.66 11.10
C SER A 21 2.61 -6.73 10.56
N PHE A 22 1.73 -7.52 11.20
CA PHE A 22 0.33 -7.63 10.82
C PHE A 22 -0.39 -6.27 10.80
N ILE A 23 -0.26 -5.48 11.87
CA ILE A 23 -0.87 -4.15 11.97
C ILE A 23 -0.33 -3.23 10.87
N LEU A 24 0.97 -3.22 10.61
CA LEU A 24 1.57 -2.39 9.56
C LEU A 24 1.05 -2.76 8.16
N ILE A 25 0.81 -4.04 7.87
CA ILE A 25 0.28 -4.47 6.57
C ILE A 25 -1.20 -4.13 6.43
N VAL A 26 -1.98 -4.28 7.50
CA VAL A 26 -3.37 -3.83 7.52
C VAL A 26 -3.44 -2.32 7.31
N LEU A 27 -2.57 -1.54 7.96
CA LEU A 27 -2.47 -0.10 7.74
C LEU A 27 -2.10 0.23 6.30
N LEU A 28 -1.14 -0.48 5.69
CA LEU A 28 -0.78 -0.33 4.26
C LEU A 28 -1.99 -0.50 3.33
N MET A 29 -2.84 -1.49 3.62
CA MET A 29 -4.04 -1.75 2.83
C MET A 29 -5.15 -0.74 3.09
N ALA A 30 -5.21 -0.18 4.29
CA ALA A 30 -6.14 0.88 4.66
C ALA A 30 -5.75 2.27 4.14
N ILE A 31 -4.55 2.43 3.55
CA ILE A 31 -4.13 3.69 2.92
C ILE A 31 -5.14 4.07 1.85
N GLY A 32 -5.68 5.28 1.98
CA GLY A 32 -6.68 5.79 1.04
C GLY A 32 -8.13 5.56 1.45
N SER A 33 -8.37 4.99 2.63
CA SER A 33 -9.70 4.98 3.29
C SER A 33 -10.10 6.35 3.82
N SER A 34 -9.13 7.24 4.03
CA SER A 34 -9.37 8.58 4.55
C SER A 34 -8.38 9.58 3.93
N PRO A 35 -8.73 10.87 3.91
CA PRO A 35 -7.89 11.91 3.32
C PRO A 35 -6.61 12.20 4.12
N THR A 36 -6.49 11.73 5.36
CA THR A 36 -5.28 11.91 6.18
C THR A 36 -4.09 11.09 5.68
N TRP A 37 -4.32 10.11 4.80
CA TRP A 37 -3.29 9.18 4.32
C TRP A 37 -2.55 9.66 3.06
N GLN A 38 -2.77 10.90 2.61
CA GLN A 38 -2.09 11.46 1.43
C GLN A 38 -0.55 11.28 1.38
N PRO A 39 0.23 11.50 2.48
CA PRO A 39 1.68 11.30 2.41
C PRO A 39 2.10 9.82 2.29
N PHE A 40 1.15 8.90 2.46
CA PHE A 40 1.34 7.45 2.34
C PHE A 40 0.84 6.92 1.00
N ALA A 41 0.48 7.77 0.05
CA ALA A 41 0.09 7.33 -1.28
C ALA A 41 1.22 6.54 -1.96
N LEU A 42 0.87 5.53 -2.76
CA LEU A 42 1.87 4.81 -3.55
C LEU A 42 2.53 5.78 -4.55
N LEU A 43 1.72 6.56 -5.26
CA LEU A 43 2.18 7.52 -6.26
C LEU A 43 1.32 8.78 -6.15
N SER A 44 1.92 9.96 -6.20
CA SER A 44 1.19 11.22 -6.25
C SER A 44 1.56 11.98 -7.52
N ILE A 45 0.56 12.49 -8.23
CA ILE A 45 0.72 13.29 -9.45
C ILE A 45 0.26 14.70 -9.13
N ASP A 46 1.12 15.68 -9.37
CA ASP A 46 0.88 17.11 -9.22
C ASP A 46 0.66 17.75 -10.60
N THR A 47 -0.48 18.42 -10.75
CA THR A 47 -0.95 19.10 -11.97
C THR A 47 -1.05 20.61 -11.78
N THR A 48 -0.57 21.15 -10.66
CA THR A 48 -0.68 22.59 -10.34
C THR A 48 0.00 23.46 -11.38
N VAL A 49 1.17 23.05 -11.88
CA VAL A 49 1.91 23.78 -12.92
C VAL A 49 1.15 23.78 -14.25
N LEU A 50 0.55 22.66 -14.63
CA LEU A 50 -0.32 22.58 -15.80
C LEU A 50 -1.51 23.54 -15.69
N LYS A 51 -2.16 23.60 -14.53
CA LYS A 51 -3.30 24.49 -14.28
C LYS A 51 -2.90 25.97 -14.32
N ASP A 52 -1.77 26.32 -13.70
CA ASP A 52 -1.23 27.68 -13.71
C ASP A 52 -0.84 28.10 -15.15
N ALA A 53 -0.24 27.21 -15.93
CA ALA A 53 0.11 27.44 -17.34
C ALA A 53 -1.13 27.63 -18.23
N TYR A 54 -2.15 26.79 -18.05
CA TYR A 54 -3.41 26.89 -18.80
C TYR A 54 -4.16 28.20 -18.49
N PHE A 55 -4.24 28.57 -17.21
CA PHE A 55 -4.86 29.84 -16.79
C PHE A 55 -4.13 31.04 -17.40
N THR A 56 -2.80 31.02 -17.41
CA THR A 56 -1.97 32.08 -18.02
C THR A 56 -2.20 32.19 -19.53
N ALA A 57 -2.38 31.06 -20.23
CA ALA A 57 -2.55 31.04 -21.68
C ALA A 57 -3.97 31.42 -22.15
N THR A 58 -5.00 31.08 -21.37
CA THR A 58 -6.41 31.19 -21.82
C THR A 58 -7.25 32.19 -21.03
N GLY A 59 -6.80 32.60 -19.84
CA GLY A 59 -7.59 33.38 -18.89
C GLY A 59 -8.73 32.58 -18.24
N ALA A 60 -8.87 31.29 -18.54
CA ALA A 60 -9.88 30.40 -17.99
C ALA A 60 -9.26 29.41 -17.01
N GLY A 61 -9.95 29.11 -15.91
CA GLY A 61 -9.54 28.08 -14.95
C GLY A 61 -9.71 26.68 -15.56
N LEU A 62 -8.73 25.80 -15.31
CA LEU A 62 -8.85 24.38 -15.66
C LEU A 62 -9.49 23.64 -14.47
N PRO A 63 -10.71 23.08 -14.60
CA PRO A 63 -11.45 22.42 -13.53
C PRO A 63 -10.96 20.98 -13.37
N ILE A 64 -9.65 20.84 -13.18
CA ILE A 64 -9.01 19.60 -12.78
C ILE A 64 -8.54 19.74 -11.33
N HIS A 65 -8.45 18.60 -10.66
CA HIS A 65 -7.84 18.51 -9.35
C HIS A 65 -6.34 18.83 -9.44
N ASP A 66 -5.79 19.37 -8.37
CA ASP A 66 -4.39 19.85 -8.31
C ASP A 66 -3.41 18.73 -7.96
N ALA A 67 -3.89 17.69 -7.27
CA ALA A 67 -3.13 16.49 -6.99
C ALA A 67 -4.00 15.24 -7.03
N TYR A 68 -3.47 14.21 -7.69
CA TYR A 68 -4.05 12.87 -7.76
C TYR A 68 -3.13 11.89 -7.04
N SER A 69 -3.62 11.29 -5.97
CA SER A 69 -2.90 10.31 -5.16
C SER A 69 -3.45 8.91 -5.43
N LEU A 70 -2.57 8.03 -5.89
CA LEU A 70 -2.83 6.62 -6.09
C LEU A 70 -2.48 5.84 -4.83
N ASN A 71 -3.43 5.06 -4.33
CA ASN A 71 -3.23 4.05 -3.31
C ASN A 71 -3.43 2.65 -3.93
N LEU A 72 -3.13 1.60 -3.16
CA LEU A 72 -3.25 0.21 -3.63
C LEU A 72 -4.68 -0.16 -4.04
N GLN A 73 -5.68 0.38 -3.32
CA GLN A 73 -7.11 0.10 -3.53
C GLN A 73 -7.90 1.30 -4.02
N THR A 74 -7.47 2.53 -3.71
CA THR A 74 -8.26 3.73 -3.97
C THR A 74 -7.45 4.77 -4.71
N THR A 75 -8.16 5.68 -5.36
CA THR A 75 -7.57 6.90 -5.89
C THR A 75 -8.22 8.07 -5.21
N CYS A 76 -7.39 8.96 -4.66
CA CYS A 76 -7.85 10.19 -4.05
C CYS A 76 -7.45 11.37 -4.91
N GLU A 77 -8.38 12.28 -5.12
CA GLU A 77 -8.20 13.55 -5.81
C GLU A 77 -8.29 14.69 -4.78
N SER A 78 -7.55 15.76 -5.01
CA SER A 78 -7.51 16.88 -4.08
C SER A 78 -7.20 18.20 -4.76
N TYR A 79 -7.74 19.28 -4.19
CA TYR A 79 -7.43 20.63 -4.59
C TYR A 79 -6.35 21.21 -3.67
N LEU A 80 -5.42 21.97 -4.24
CA LEU A 80 -4.38 22.66 -3.50
C LEU A 80 -4.91 24.04 -3.12
N PHE A 81 -5.16 24.23 -1.83
CA PHE A 81 -5.47 25.55 -1.30
C PHE A 81 -4.16 26.25 -0.93
N LYS A 82 -3.79 27.27 -1.71
CA LYS A 82 -2.63 28.14 -1.44
C LYS A 82 -3.07 29.27 -0.49
N THR A 83 -2.71 29.21 0.78
CA THR A 83 -2.74 30.37 1.69
C THR A 83 -1.33 30.95 1.87
N PRO A 84 -1.17 32.25 2.16
CA PRO A 84 0.14 32.82 2.43
C PRO A 84 0.80 32.08 3.60
N GLY A 85 1.89 31.36 3.32
CA GLY A 85 2.65 30.60 4.33
C GLY A 85 2.22 29.14 4.55
N SER A 86 1.17 28.61 3.89
CA SER A 86 0.86 27.18 3.94
C SER A 86 0.25 26.65 2.64
N ARG A 87 0.75 25.50 2.18
CA ARG A 87 0.11 24.68 1.14
C ARG A 87 -0.65 23.57 1.84
N ARG A 88 -1.97 23.55 1.71
CA ARG A 88 -2.81 22.48 2.24
C ARG A 88 -3.71 21.93 1.15
N PHE A 89 -3.81 20.61 1.09
CA PHE A 89 -4.81 19.95 0.25
C PHE A 89 -6.18 20.06 0.93
N VAL A 90 -7.18 20.47 0.16
CA VAL A 90 -8.57 20.68 0.60
C VAL A 90 -9.49 19.96 -0.38
N GLY A 91 -10.66 19.52 0.08
CA GLY A 91 -11.65 18.84 -0.76
C GLY A 91 -11.13 17.50 -1.28
N VAL A 92 -10.52 16.71 -0.40
CA VAL A 92 -10.00 15.39 -0.77
C VAL A 92 -11.17 14.43 -0.98
N GLY A 93 -11.47 14.14 -2.25
CA GLY A 93 -12.41 13.09 -2.64
C GLY A 93 -11.64 11.79 -2.85
N CYS A 94 -12.06 10.69 -2.23
CA CYS A 94 -11.50 9.38 -2.52
C CYS A 94 -12.58 8.55 -3.19
N VAL A 95 -12.29 8.10 -4.41
CA VAL A 95 -13.17 7.17 -5.13
C VAL A 95 -12.71 5.77 -4.78
N GLU A 96 -13.58 5.00 -4.12
CA GLU A 96 -13.37 3.58 -3.92
C GLU A 96 -13.34 2.90 -5.29
N LYS A 97 -12.21 2.30 -5.60
CA LYS A 97 -12.02 1.51 -6.81
C LYS A 97 -12.15 0.05 -6.41
N GLY A 98 -13.18 -0.62 -6.94
CA GLY A 98 -13.49 -2.03 -6.65
C GLY A 98 -12.35 -3.02 -6.98
N THR A 99 -12.63 -4.31 -6.85
CA THR A 99 -11.64 -5.41 -6.94
C THR A 99 -10.96 -5.61 -8.30
N ASN A 100 -11.35 -4.86 -9.33
CA ASN A 100 -10.88 -5.06 -10.72
C ASN A 100 -10.61 -3.75 -11.45
N VAL A 101 -10.11 -2.74 -10.73
CA VAL A 101 -10.02 -1.40 -11.29
C VAL A 101 -8.64 -1.11 -11.87
N LYS A 102 -8.65 -0.88 -13.18
CA LYS A 102 -7.51 -0.33 -13.90
C LYS A 102 -7.26 1.09 -13.44
N PHE A 103 -6.06 1.36 -12.94
CA PHE A 103 -5.65 2.74 -12.74
C PHE A 103 -5.35 3.39 -14.09
N GLU A 104 -6.35 4.06 -14.65
CA GLU A 104 -6.23 4.81 -15.90
C GLU A 104 -6.37 6.31 -15.58
N PRO A 105 -5.26 6.98 -15.20
CA PRO A 105 -5.31 8.39 -14.80
C PRO A 105 -5.80 9.29 -15.92
N LEU A 106 -5.56 8.93 -17.18
CA LEU A 106 -6.11 9.64 -18.33
C LEU A 106 -7.63 9.57 -18.38
N ILE A 107 -8.25 8.43 -18.04
CA ILE A 107 -9.71 8.34 -18.10
C ILE A 107 -10.34 9.20 -17.00
N LEU A 108 -9.75 9.26 -15.81
CA LEU A 108 -10.18 10.18 -14.75
C LEU A 108 -10.08 11.64 -15.21
N ILE A 109 -8.92 12.06 -15.70
CA ILE A 109 -8.68 13.42 -16.19
C ILE A 109 -9.58 13.75 -17.39
N GLN A 110 -9.75 12.80 -18.32
CA GLN A 110 -10.62 12.95 -19.48
C GLN A 110 -12.08 13.06 -19.07
N ASN A 111 -12.53 12.28 -18.07
CA ASN A 111 -13.91 12.31 -17.59
C ASN A 111 -14.21 13.64 -16.90
N ASP A 112 -13.30 14.15 -16.06
CA ASP A 112 -13.36 15.49 -15.48
C ASP A 112 -13.40 16.57 -16.58
N LEU A 113 -12.55 16.44 -17.61
CA LEU A 113 -12.52 17.37 -18.74
C LEU A 113 -13.79 17.31 -19.60
N THR A 114 -14.38 16.14 -19.84
CA THR A 114 -15.59 16.01 -20.66
C THR A 114 -16.87 16.41 -19.93
N THR A 115 -16.89 16.31 -18.60
CA THR A 115 -18.02 16.76 -17.78
C THR A 115 -18.04 18.28 -17.63
N HIS A 116 -16.86 18.93 -17.67
CA HIS A 116 -16.74 20.38 -17.50
C HIS A 116 -16.42 21.17 -18.78
N PHE A 117 -15.99 20.55 -19.88
CA PHE A 117 -15.66 21.21 -21.15
C PHE A 117 -16.14 20.46 -22.42
N SER A 118 -16.30 21.22 -23.52
CA SER A 118 -16.64 20.70 -24.85
C SER A 118 -15.44 19.99 -25.51
N ARG A 119 -15.68 18.90 -26.27
CA ARG A 119 -14.65 18.00 -26.87
C ARG A 119 -13.48 18.68 -27.59
N GLN A 120 -13.64 19.89 -28.09
CA GLN A 120 -12.62 20.63 -28.83
C GLN A 120 -11.49 21.17 -27.94
N THR A 121 -11.76 21.49 -26.67
CA THR A 121 -10.74 21.98 -25.71
C THR A 121 -9.87 20.85 -25.16
N VAL A 122 -10.38 19.61 -25.17
CA VAL A 122 -9.65 18.42 -24.69
C VAL A 122 -8.55 17.99 -25.67
N GLN A 123 -8.68 18.30 -26.95
CA GLN A 123 -7.65 18.00 -27.96
C GLN A 123 -6.41 18.90 -27.85
N SER A 124 -6.51 20.06 -27.19
CA SER A 124 -5.36 20.96 -26.99
C SER A 124 -4.51 20.58 -25.77
N LEU A 125 -5.09 19.91 -24.77
CA LEU A 125 -4.34 19.16 -23.75
C LEU A 125 -3.82 17.87 -24.41
N ARG A 126 -2.72 17.97 -25.15
CA ARG A 126 -2.04 16.85 -25.79
C ARG A 126 -1.35 15.97 -24.74
N ILE A 127 -2.13 15.35 -23.86
CA ILE A 127 -1.62 14.39 -22.87
C ILE A 127 -1.02 13.21 -23.66
N PRO A 128 0.28 12.93 -23.53
CA PRO A 128 0.91 11.91 -24.35
C PRO A 128 0.28 10.53 -24.09
N ALA A 129 -0.17 9.87 -25.17
CA ALA A 129 -0.73 8.51 -25.12
C ALA A 129 0.21 7.49 -24.46
N ALA A 130 1.52 7.79 -24.43
CA ALA A 130 2.52 7.01 -23.70
C ALA A 130 2.13 6.80 -22.23
N ILE A 131 1.64 7.84 -21.52
CA ILE A 131 1.25 7.72 -20.11
C ILE A 131 0.15 6.67 -19.96
N GLN A 132 -0.86 6.69 -20.84
CA GLN A 132 -1.98 5.74 -20.80
C GLN A 132 -1.56 4.31 -21.16
N ASP A 133 -0.72 4.14 -22.18
CA ASP A 133 -0.26 2.82 -22.60
C ASP A 133 0.54 2.12 -21.49
N ILE A 134 1.40 2.87 -20.81
CA ILE A 134 2.20 2.36 -19.68
C ILE A 134 1.32 1.90 -18.52
N PHE A 135 0.33 2.72 -18.14
CA PHE A 135 -0.55 2.39 -17.03
C PHE A 135 -1.47 1.21 -17.33
N SER A 136 -2.01 1.15 -18.54
CA SER A 136 -2.94 0.09 -18.95
C SER A 136 -2.25 -1.25 -19.19
N LYS A 137 -1.01 -1.26 -19.70
CA LYS A 137 -0.34 -2.48 -20.16
C LYS A 137 0.60 -3.10 -19.12
N ASN A 138 1.28 -2.29 -18.31
CA ASN A 138 2.31 -2.79 -17.40
C ASN A 138 1.98 -2.51 -15.93
N TYR A 139 1.41 -1.34 -15.62
CA TYR A 139 1.28 -0.91 -14.24
C TYR A 139 0.12 -1.60 -13.51
N ASN A 140 -1.04 -1.66 -14.17
CA ASN A 140 -2.24 -2.21 -13.57
C ASN A 140 -2.09 -3.69 -13.19
N ASP A 141 -1.52 -4.50 -14.09
CA ASP A 141 -1.35 -5.95 -13.84
C ASP A 141 -0.39 -6.21 -12.68
N VAL A 142 0.72 -5.47 -12.62
CA VAL A 142 1.71 -5.65 -11.55
C VAL A 142 1.16 -5.15 -10.21
N LEU A 143 0.41 -4.04 -10.19
CA LEU A 143 -0.23 -3.55 -8.96
C LEU A 143 -1.30 -4.53 -8.46
N HIS A 144 -2.05 -5.15 -9.38
CA HIS A 144 -3.03 -6.19 -9.04
C HIS A 144 -2.35 -7.44 -8.45
N ILE A 145 -1.23 -7.88 -9.02
CA ILE A 145 -0.44 -8.98 -8.46
C ILE A 145 0.09 -8.62 -7.07
N ALA A 146 0.66 -7.42 -6.89
CA ALA A 146 1.14 -6.96 -5.59
C ALA A 146 0.01 -6.91 -4.56
N PHE A 147 -1.17 -6.45 -4.94
CA PHE A 147 -2.36 -6.43 -4.10
C PHE A 147 -2.76 -7.83 -3.63
N ILE A 148 -2.82 -8.81 -4.54
CA ILE A 148 -3.09 -10.20 -4.21
C ILE A 148 -2.04 -10.76 -3.23
N LEU A 149 -0.76 -10.46 -3.47
CA LEU A 149 0.32 -10.88 -2.57
C LEU A 149 0.12 -10.31 -1.15
N TYR A 150 -0.21 -9.03 -1.00
CA TYR A 150 -0.48 -8.45 0.32
C TYR A 150 -1.67 -9.12 1.02
N ILE A 151 -2.73 -9.51 0.31
CA ILE A 151 -3.85 -10.27 0.90
C ILE A 151 -3.39 -11.63 1.43
N PHE A 152 -2.58 -12.36 0.67
CA PHE A 152 -2.01 -13.62 1.14
C PHE A 152 -1.11 -13.44 2.35
N VAL A 153 -0.33 -12.36 2.40
CA VAL A 153 0.51 -12.04 3.56
C VAL A 153 -0.35 -11.72 4.78
N ILE A 154 -1.42 -10.92 4.65
CA ILE A 154 -2.33 -10.59 5.76
C ILE A 154 -2.99 -11.84 6.32
N THR A 155 -3.54 -12.68 5.45
CA THR A 155 -4.25 -13.90 5.88
C THR A 155 -3.29 -14.88 6.57
N SER A 156 -2.13 -15.14 5.97
CA SER A 156 -1.11 -16.03 6.56
C SER A 156 -0.53 -15.48 7.86
N THR A 157 -0.17 -14.19 7.93
CA THR A 157 0.35 -13.56 9.16
C THR A 157 -0.72 -13.49 10.23
N GLY A 158 -1.98 -13.20 9.88
CA GLY A 158 -3.10 -13.18 10.81
C GLY A 158 -3.34 -14.55 11.45
N ILE A 159 -3.31 -15.62 10.65
CA ILE A 159 -3.37 -17.00 11.16
C ILE A 159 -2.18 -17.27 12.10
N GLY A 160 -0.97 -16.84 11.71
CA GLY A 160 0.23 -16.97 12.55
C GLY A 160 0.10 -16.29 13.91
N VAL A 161 -0.45 -15.07 13.96
CA VAL A 161 -0.71 -14.33 15.20
C VAL A 161 -1.74 -15.03 16.08
N LEU A 162 -2.83 -15.54 15.50
CA LEU A 162 -3.88 -16.26 16.26
C LEU A 162 -3.34 -17.56 16.86
N LEU A 163 -2.63 -18.36 16.07
CA LEU A 163 -2.02 -19.61 16.52
C LEU A 163 -0.89 -19.37 17.53
N GLY A 164 -0.07 -18.33 17.31
CA GLY A 164 0.95 -17.90 18.27
C GLY A 164 0.33 -17.46 19.59
N GLY A 165 -0.76 -16.70 19.56
CA GLY A 165 -1.50 -16.30 20.76
C GLY A 165 -1.97 -17.49 21.59
N ALA A 166 -2.47 -18.55 20.96
CA ALA A 166 -2.83 -19.80 21.65
C ALA A 166 -1.63 -20.49 22.33
N ALA A 167 -0.43 -20.36 21.77
CA ALA A 167 0.81 -20.92 22.32
C ALA A 167 1.32 -20.16 23.57
N VAL A 168 1.01 -18.86 23.71
CA VAL A 168 1.37 -18.07 24.92
C VAL A 168 0.64 -18.58 26.15
N PHE A 169 -0.60 -19.00 25.97
CA PHE A 169 -1.50 -19.45 27.02
C PHE A 169 -1.60 -20.97 27.08
N ASP A 170 -0.61 -21.72 26.56
CA ASP A 170 -0.55 -23.20 26.62
C ASP A 170 -1.93 -23.90 26.50
N VAL A 171 -2.74 -23.44 25.56
CA VAL A 171 -4.11 -23.94 25.36
C VAL A 171 -4.00 -25.25 24.61
N THR A 172 -3.59 -26.31 25.32
CA THR A 172 -3.57 -27.65 24.76
C THR A 172 -5.01 -28.09 24.47
N LEU A 173 -5.27 -28.49 23.22
CA LEU A 173 -6.49 -29.23 22.87
C LEU A 173 -6.56 -30.49 23.74
N PRO A 174 -7.66 -30.73 24.47
CA PRO A 174 -7.76 -31.88 25.36
C PRO A 174 -7.68 -33.18 24.55
N GLY A 175 -6.68 -34.02 24.81
CA GLY A 175 -6.61 -35.40 24.27
C GLY A 175 -5.34 -35.82 23.54
N LYS A 176 -4.30 -34.99 23.40
CA LYS A 176 -3.00 -35.43 22.85
C LYS A 176 -1.88 -35.29 23.87
N ALA A 177 -1.37 -36.44 24.32
CA ALA A 177 -0.21 -36.55 25.20
C ALA A 177 1.07 -36.02 24.51
N GLY A 178 1.86 -35.22 25.23
CA GLY A 178 3.25 -34.91 24.88
C GLY A 178 3.53 -33.45 24.51
N VAL A 179 3.70 -32.60 25.52
CA VAL A 179 4.04 -31.15 25.45
C VAL A 179 5.45 -30.87 24.88
N LEU A 180 6.29 -31.88 24.64
CA LEU A 180 7.59 -31.68 23.95
C LEU A 180 7.64 -32.19 22.49
N GLY A 181 6.73 -33.08 22.07
CA GLY A 181 6.76 -33.67 20.73
C GLY A 181 5.92 -32.91 19.70
N LEU A 182 4.76 -32.39 20.11
CA LEU A 182 3.86 -31.62 19.24
C LEU A 182 4.25 -30.16 19.13
N VAL A 183 4.90 -29.60 20.15
CA VAL A 183 5.39 -28.23 20.14
C VAL A 183 6.44 -28.06 19.04
N ASN A 184 7.38 -29.00 18.89
CA ASN A 184 8.36 -28.93 17.79
C ASN A 184 7.73 -29.06 16.39
N ALA A 185 6.77 -29.97 16.19
CA ALA A 185 6.13 -30.16 14.89
C ALA A 185 5.18 -28.99 14.50
N GLN A 186 4.39 -28.50 15.45
CA GLN A 186 3.44 -27.41 15.22
C GLN A 186 4.16 -26.05 15.09
N GLN A 187 5.25 -25.87 15.82
CA GLN A 187 6.09 -24.66 15.77
C GLN A 187 6.98 -24.64 14.52
N ALA A 188 7.42 -25.81 14.01
CA ALA A 188 8.04 -25.91 12.69
C ALA A 188 7.06 -25.52 11.57
N GLN A 189 5.79 -25.95 11.64
CA GLN A 189 4.76 -25.54 10.68
C GLN A 189 4.48 -24.02 10.72
N LEU A 190 4.41 -23.42 11.91
CA LEU A 190 4.25 -21.98 12.07
C LEU A 190 5.43 -21.20 11.50
N THR A 191 6.66 -21.67 11.73
CA THR A 191 7.88 -21.04 11.20
C THR A 191 7.91 -21.09 9.67
N ASN A 192 7.49 -22.20 9.06
CA ASN A 192 7.42 -22.33 7.60
C ASN A 192 6.36 -21.41 6.98
N ILE A 193 5.17 -21.30 7.60
CA ILE A 193 4.11 -20.40 7.13
C ILE A 193 4.57 -18.94 7.25
N GLN A 194 5.20 -18.57 8.37
CA GLN A 194 5.73 -17.22 8.57
C GLN A 194 6.88 -16.90 7.61
N ALA A 195 7.76 -17.86 7.32
CA ALA A 195 8.83 -17.72 6.34
C ALA A 195 8.28 -17.49 4.94
N LEU A 196 7.28 -18.28 4.51
CA LEU A 196 6.60 -18.07 3.24
C LEU A 196 5.93 -16.70 3.19
N SER A 197 5.21 -16.30 4.24
CA SER A 197 4.56 -15.00 4.33
C SER A 197 5.57 -13.85 4.23
N THR A 198 6.72 -13.97 4.90
CA THR A 198 7.79 -12.97 4.86
C THR A 198 8.43 -12.87 3.49
N LEU A 199 8.61 -14.00 2.80
CA LEU A 199 9.09 -14.01 1.42
C LEU A 199 8.11 -13.31 0.48
N LEU A 200 6.80 -13.61 0.60
CA LEU A 200 5.77 -12.96 -0.21
C LEU A 200 5.69 -11.45 0.08
N LEU A 201 5.83 -11.05 1.35
CA LEU A 201 5.90 -9.64 1.74
C LEU A 201 7.11 -8.96 1.12
N PHE A 202 8.28 -9.58 1.21
CA PHE A 202 9.51 -9.04 0.60
C PHE A 202 9.35 -8.85 -0.92
N ILE A 203 8.79 -9.84 -1.62
CA ILE A 203 8.51 -9.75 -3.06
C ILE A 203 7.55 -8.59 -3.33
N ALA A 204 6.47 -8.45 -2.57
CA ALA A 204 5.50 -7.36 -2.71
C ALA A 204 6.13 -5.98 -2.44
N SER A 205 6.99 -5.86 -1.41
CA SER A 205 7.74 -4.64 -1.10
C SER A 205 8.70 -4.24 -2.24
N VAL A 206 9.42 -5.21 -2.80
CA VAL A 206 10.32 -4.97 -3.94
C VAL A 206 9.52 -4.55 -5.18
N MET A 207 8.44 -5.27 -5.52
CA MET A 207 7.57 -4.93 -6.65
C MET A 207 7.05 -3.50 -6.54
N THR A 208 6.45 -3.14 -5.40
CA THR A 208 5.91 -1.79 -5.19
C THR A 208 6.99 -0.72 -5.25
N THR A 209 8.19 -0.96 -4.71
CA THR A 209 9.33 -0.03 -4.78
C THR A 209 9.80 0.21 -6.23
N VAL A 210 9.97 -0.86 -7.01
CA VAL A 210 10.37 -0.77 -8.44
C VAL A 210 9.31 -0.05 -9.26
N ILE A 211 8.03 -0.35 -9.00
CA ILE A 211 6.90 0.30 -9.67
C ILE A 211 6.87 1.80 -9.36
N GLN A 212 7.04 2.19 -8.09
CA GLN A 212 7.04 3.60 -7.69
C GLN A 212 8.18 4.39 -8.37
N SER A 213 9.40 3.84 -8.36
CA SER A 213 10.57 4.49 -8.97
C SER A 213 10.44 4.61 -10.49
N ASN A 214 10.05 3.53 -11.17
CA ASN A 214 9.88 3.55 -12.62
C ASN A 214 8.73 4.47 -13.05
N ALA A 215 7.58 4.41 -12.38
CA ALA A 215 6.42 5.22 -12.72
C ALA A 215 6.70 6.72 -12.52
N THR A 216 7.32 7.11 -11.40
CA THR A 216 7.66 8.52 -11.17
C THR A 216 8.65 9.05 -12.19
N SER A 217 9.73 8.31 -12.48
CA SER A 217 10.72 8.72 -13.49
C SER A 217 10.08 8.92 -14.87
N LEU A 218 9.19 8.01 -15.26
CA LEU A 218 8.58 8.00 -16.58
C LEU A 218 7.50 9.08 -16.73
N ILE A 219 6.67 9.29 -15.69
CA ILE A 219 5.70 10.38 -15.67
C ILE A 219 6.43 11.73 -15.66
N ASN A 220 7.53 11.87 -14.93
CA ASN A 220 8.32 13.10 -14.95
C ASN A 220 8.96 13.33 -16.32
N ALA A 221 9.48 12.30 -16.98
CA ALA A 221 10.09 12.43 -18.30
C ALA A 221 9.08 12.87 -19.38
N VAL A 222 7.86 12.31 -19.35
CA VAL A 222 6.82 12.58 -20.34
C VAL A 222 5.93 13.77 -19.97
N GLY A 223 5.77 14.03 -18.66
CA GLY A 223 4.89 15.04 -18.08
C GLY A 223 5.56 16.40 -17.86
N ALA A 224 6.89 16.46 -17.71
CA ALA A 224 7.59 17.73 -17.49
C ALA A 224 7.31 18.79 -18.58
N PRO A 225 7.25 18.47 -19.89
CA PRO A 225 6.94 19.44 -20.93
C PRO A 225 5.53 20.06 -20.83
N ILE A 226 4.61 19.37 -20.16
CA ILE A 226 3.21 19.80 -19.98
C ILE A 226 2.91 20.23 -18.54
N GLY A 227 3.92 20.37 -17.68
CA GLY A 227 3.73 20.80 -16.29
C GLY A 227 3.06 19.77 -15.40
N ILE A 228 3.18 18.48 -15.72
CA ILE A 228 2.76 17.37 -14.84
C ILE A 228 4.02 16.80 -14.19
N SER A 229 3.99 16.64 -12.87
CA SER A 229 5.06 16.00 -12.12
C SER A 229 4.52 14.90 -11.23
N ALA A 230 5.35 13.91 -10.92
CA ALA A 230 5.00 12.78 -10.07
C ALA A 230 6.04 12.57 -8.97
N PHE A 231 5.54 12.20 -7.80
CA PHE A 231 6.30 11.94 -6.59
C PHE A 231 5.96 10.55 -6.06
N HIS A 232 6.97 9.85 -5.52
CA HIS A 232 6.75 8.59 -4.82
C HIS A 232 6.38 8.90 -3.36
N GLY A 233 5.45 8.15 -2.78
CA GLY A 233 5.16 8.31 -1.35
C GLY A 233 6.19 7.60 -0.51
N SER A 234 6.99 8.38 0.22
CA SER A 234 7.96 7.88 1.19
C SER A 234 7.27 7.15 2.35
N GLY A 235 6.05 7.57 2.72
CA GLY A 235 5.27 6.92 3.78
C GLY A 235 4.91 5.47 3.44
N PHE A 236 4.50 5.20 2.19
CA PHE A 236 4.20 3.84 1.74
C PHE A 236 5.44 2.94 1.81
N MET A 237 6.58 3.42 1.30
CA MET A 237 7.84 2.68 1.34
C MET A 237 8.29 2.40 2.78
N ALA A 238 8.20 3.40 3.66
CA ALA A 238 8.55 3.22 5.05
C ALA A 238 7.70 2.12 5.71
N LEU A 239 6.37 2.13 5.50
CA LEU A 239 5.48 1.14 6.09
C LEU A 239 5.74 -0.28 5.57
N THR A 240 5.94 -0.47 4.26
CA THR A 240 6.18 -1.82 3.69
C THR A 240 7.52 -2.40 4.16
N TRP A 241 8.59 -1.60 4.17
CA TRP A 241 9.89 -2.05 4.64
C TRP A 241 9.93 -2.27 6.16
N CYS A 242 9.30 -1.40 6.96
CA CYS A 242 9.16 -1.62 8.40
C CYS A 242 8.40 -2.92 8.71
N SER A 243 7.35 -3.23 7.94
CA SER A 243 6.65 -4.49 8.08
C SER A 243 7.52 -5.69 7.73
N CYS A 244 8.30 -5.61 6.66
CA CYS A 244 9.23 -6.66 6.26
C CYS A 244 10.28 -6.92 7.36
N VAL A 245 10.87 -5.87 7.92
CA VAL A 245 11.83 -5.98 9.03
C VAL A 245 11.18 -6.60 10.27
N ALA A 246 9.98 -6.16 10.64
CA ALA A 246 9.24 -6.74 11.76
C ALA A 246 8.97 -8.23 11.54
N SER A 247 8.60 -8.65 10.33
CA SER A 247 8.37 -10.06 10.01
C SER A 247 9.66 -10.90 10.06
N LEU A 248 10.80 -10.35 9.61
CA LEU A 248 12.10 -11.01 9.72
C LEU A 248 12.53 -11.19 11.20
N LEU A 249 12.33 -10.16 12.02
CA LEU A 249 12.59 -10.24 13.46
C LEU A 249 11.70 -11.28 14.15
N ALA A 250 10.44 -11.42 13.71
CA ALA A 250 9.54 -12.46 14.22
C ALA A 250 10.08 -13.86 13.91
N ILE A 251 10.56 -14.11 12.69
CA ILE A 251 11.18 -15.40 12.32
C ILE A 251 12.42 -15.67 13.16
N GLY A 252 13.34 -14.69 13.27
CA GLY A 252 14.55 -14.84 14.07
C GLY A 252 14.25 -15.14 15.54
N ALA A 253 13.23 -14.49 16.10
CA ALA A 253 12.77 -14.75 17.45
C ALA A 253 12.17 -16.15 17.61
N TRP A 254 11.41 -16.65 16.62
CA TRP A 254 10.89 -18.03 16.64
C TRP A 254 12.03 -19.06 16.60
N LEU A 255 13.04 -18.87 15.76
CA LEU A 255 14.20 -19.76 15.68
C LEU A 255 14.97 -19.80 17.01
N GLY A 256 15.18 -18.65 17.65
CA GLY A 256 15.84 -18.58 18.96
C GLY A 256 15.07 -19.25 20.10
N VAL A 257 13.75 -19.43 19.96
CA VAL A 257 12.93 -20.21 20.89
C VAL A 257 13.08 -21.72 20.64
N VAL A 258 13.26 -22.14 19.39
CA VAL A 258 13.39 -23.56 19.01
C VAL A 258 14.77 -24.13 19.40
N GLU A 259 15.83 -23.33 19.32
CA GLU A 259 17.20 -23.78 19.62
C GLU A 259 17.50 -23.95 21.13
N ARG A 260 16.58 -23.58 22.04
CA ARG A 260 16.80 -23.59 23.51
C ARG A 260 15.82 -24.46 24.29
#